data_AF-A0A964KND0-F1
#
_entry.id   AF-A0A964KND0-F1
#
_cell.length_a   1.000
_cell.length_b   1.000
_cell.length_c   1.000
_cell.angle_alpha   90.00
_cell.angle_beta   90.00
_cell.angle_gamma   90.00
#
_symmetry.space_group_name_H-M   'P 1'
#
loop_
_entity.id
_entity.type
_entity.pdbx_description
1 polymer ?
#
loop_
_entity_poly.entity_id
_entity_poly.type
_entity_poly.pdbx_seq_one_letter_code
_entity_poly.pdbx_strand_id
1 'polypeptide(L)'
;MNQPNFRNLLLVAAVALSFTACSPKFVSGHLQGLQSLLADLSATDAPSASAETGSAEAAIQGVILRGNHEQEQSIASRDSSAMRDTSTDSYYRDLARINQDMLDHGITQISLTKIEWGDVTVAGSTATAATWETWVTQYSDGGTDQSRDKNVYTLVQSDGVWKIQTDEHPADLRPVPSASEPTLPQADVPSAPLSPRGRGQSANWSGYAATGGTFTSVAGTWTVPQIAADAPIGSDAAWVGIGGERSRDLIQAGTQESVIGPGRVRYNAWIEMLPDYARPVPLAVHPGDSVTVSIDQLAAGSWLIAMKNNTTGGSYDRTVQYESSLSSAEWVEEAPTGGRGTLLPLSNFGAVTFTNTSAVKDGRLVSPAEAGASPITMTNGRGEPLAVPSVLVDGGTAFQVTRTGNEPVVFSPGSRPRRRD
;
A
#
# COMPACT_ATOMS: atom_id res chain seq x y z
N MET A 1 56.40 -14.73 -29.47
CA MET A 1 56.88 -13.42 -29.92
C MET A 1 55.83 -12.86 -30.89
N ASN A 2 55.52 -11.56 -30.80
CA ASN A 2 54.69 -10.67 -31.65
C ASN A 2 53.68 -11.29 -32.67
N GLN A 3 52.38 -10.92 -32.69
CA GLN A 3 51.81 -9.62 -33.15
C GLN A 3 52.19 -9.28 -34.62
N PRO A 4 51.23 -8.81 -35.47
CA PRO A 4 50.52 -7.55 -35.19
C PRO A 4 49.00 -7.47 -35.46
N ASN A 5 48.37 -6.52 -34.75
CA ASN A 5 47.02 -5.99 -34.94
C ASN A 5 46.94 -4.80 -35.94
N PHE A 6 45.72 -4.43 -36.32
CA PHE A 6 45.27 -3.20 -37.01
C PHE A 6 43.77 -2.97 -36.62
N ARG A 7 43.15 -1.79 -36.49
CA ARG A 7 43.40 -0.32 -36.53
C ARG A 7 42.27 0.33 -35.66
N ASN A 8 42.25 1.57 -35.16
CA ASN A 8 43.08 2.78 -35.23
C ASN A 8 42.97 3.53 -33.86
N LEU A 9 43.94 4.34 -33.40
CA LEU A 9 44.05 5.81 -33.57
C LEU A 9 42.80 6.60 -33.07
N LEU A 10 42.74 7.08 -31.82
CA LEU A 10 43.34 8.32 -31.22
C LEU A 10 42.74 9.66 -31.74
N LEU A 11 42.78 10.82 -31.05
CA LEU A 11 42.76 11.29 -29.63
C LEU A 11 43.02 12.84 -29.66
N VAL A 12 42.71 13.58 -28.57
CA VAL A 12 43.24 14.93 -28.19
C VAL A 12 42.54 16.23 -28.73
N ALA A 13 42.10 17.03 -27.74
CA ALA A 13 42.02 18.51 -27.54
C ALA A 13 42.70 19.52 -28.51
N ALA A 14 42.49 20.86 -28.43
CA ALA A 14 41.43 21.79 -27.91
C ALA A 14 41.88 23.28 -28.16
N VAL A 15 41.07 24.30 -27.77
CA VAL A 15 41.44 25.75 -27.60
C VAL A 15 41.69 26.53 -28.93
N ALA A 16 41.28 27.80 -29.21
CA ALA A 16 40.38 28.80 -28.58
C ALA A 16 39.95 29.93 -29.58
N LEU A 17 39.24 30.95 -29.06
CA LEU A 17 38.96 32.35 -29.49
C LEU A 17 39.73 32.98 -30.70
N SER A 18 39.25 34.00 -31.46
CA SER A 18 38.09 34.92 -31.32
C SER A 18 37.81 35.82 -32.57
N PHE A 19 36.57 36.34 -32.67
CA PHE A 19 36.10 37.60 -33.32
C PHE A 19 36.69 38.13 -34.65
N THR A 20 35.83 38.31 -35.67
CA THR A 20 35.38 39.64 -36.16
C THR A 20 34.15 39.52 -37.10
N ALA A 21 33.53 40.63 -37.51
CA ALA A 21 32.16 40.66 -38.03
C ALA A 21 32.01 41.06 -39.52
N CYS A 22 30.93 40.60 -40.16
CA CYS A 22 30.12 41.42 -41.07
C CYS A 22 28.72 40.83 -41.34
N SER A 23 27.78 41.70 -41.72
CA SER A 23 26.36 41.42 -42.01
C SER A 23 26.00 42.01 -43.41
N PRO A 24 24.78 41.93 -43.98
CA PRO A 24 23.52 41.33 -43.47
C PRO A 24 22.67 40.55 -44.52
N LYS A 25 21.45 40.12 -44.11
CA LYS A 25 20.29 39.72 -44.94
C LYS A 25 20.41 38.43 -45.78
N PHE A 26 19.79 37.34 -45.30
CA PHE A 26 18.40 36.99 -45.65
C PHE A 26 17.84 35.96 -44.65
N VAL A 27 16.58 35.53 -44.83
CA VAL A 27 15.84 34.54 -43.99
C VAL A 27 15.56 34.98 -42.55
N SER A 28 14.58 35.86 -42.37
CA SER A 28 13.73 35.81 -41.17
C SER A 28 12.87 34.54 -41.23
N GLY A 29 12.88 33.68 -40.21
CA GLY A 29 12.08 32.45 -40.26
C GLY A 29 12.14 31.48 -39.07
N HIS A 30 13.19 31.48 -38.24
CA HIS A 30 13.28 30.59 -37.07
C HIS A 30 13.94 31.26 -35.86
N LEU A 31 13.18 32.11 -35.14
CA LEU A 31 13.59 32.62 -33.81
C LEU A 31 12.40 33.08 -32.93
N GLN A 32 11.24 32.43 -33.06
CA GLN A 32 10.05 32.66 -32.22
C GLN A 32 9.58 31.39 -31.46
N GLY A 33 10.36 30.31 -31.47
CA GLY A 33 10.01 29.03 -30.83
C GLY A 33 10.52 28.85 -29.39
N LEU A 34 11.24 29.82 -28.83
CA LEU A 34 11.95 29.68 -27.53
C LEU A 34 11.78 30.89 -26.58
N GLN A 35 10.79 31.75 -26.82
CA GLN A 35 10.39 32.83 -25.89
C GLN A 35 8.88 32.86 -25.59
N SER A 36 8.11 31.92 -26.13
CA SER A 36 6.66 31.80 -25.99
C SER A 36 6.22 30.79 -24.91
N LEU A 37 7.15 30.09 -24.25
CA LEU A 37 6.84 29.09 -23.21
C LEU A 37 7.00 29.66 -21.77
N LEU A 38 6.88 30.98 -21.60
CA LEU A 38 6.99 31.69 -20.33
C LEU A 38 5.93 32.80 -20.15
N ALA A 39 4.87 32.80 -20.97
CA ALA A 39 3.91 33.90 -21.02
C ALA A 39 2.46 33.46 -21.35
N ASP A 40 2.00 32.33 -20.78
CA ASP A 40 0.56 32.05 -20.68
C ASP A 40 0.24 31.10 -19.52
N LEU A 41 0.11 31.65 -18.30
CA LEU A 41 -0.44 30.96 -17.11
C LEU A 41 -0.71 31.98 -15.98
N SER A 42 -1.71 32.83 -16.19
CA SER A 42 -2.21 33.78 -15.19
C SER A 42 -3.74 33.88 -15.28
N ALA A 43 -4.53 33.73 -14.21
CA ALA A 43 -4.16 33.34 -12.85
C ALA A 43 -5.38 32.80 -12.09
N THR A 44 -5.13 31.95 -11.09
CA THR A 44 -6.02 31.78 -9.92
C THR A 44 -5.12 31.65 -8.70
N ASP A 45 -5.14 32.64 -7.80
CA ASP A 45 -4.15 32.74 -6.72
C ASP A 45 -4.26 31.64 -5.65
N ALA A 46 -3.12 30.99 -5.40
CA ALA A 46 -2.74 30.42 -4.11
C ALA A 46 -1.21 30.55 -3.97
N PRO A 47 -0.67 31.06 -2.84
CA PRO A 47 0.75 31.37 -2.74
C PRO A 47 1.60 30.12 -2.53
N SER A 48 2.29 29.66 -3.57
CA SER A 48 3.43 28.75 -3.43
C SER A 48 4.68 29.55 -3.02
N ALA A 49 4.79 29.87 -1.74
CA ALA A 49 5.95 30.59 -1.21
C ALA A 49 7.22 29.73 -1.31
N SER A 50 8.30 30.29 -1.87
CA SER A 50 9.64 29.72 -1.73
C SER A 50 10.28 30.33 -0.48
N ALA A 51 10.68 29.49 0.46
CA ALA A 51 11.18 29.92 1.76
C ALA A 51 12.47 30.74 1.65
N GLU A 52 12.60 31.79 2.47
CA GLU A 52 13.82 32.61 2.47
C GLU A 52 15.06 31.79 2.85
N THR A 53 16.17 32.02 2.14
CA THR A 53 17.40 31.25 2.30
C THR A 53 18.00 31.44 3.69
N GLY A 54 18.03 30.37 4.50
CA GLY A 54 18.47 30.39 5.90
C GLY A 54 17.34 30.46 6.93
N SER A 55 16.07 30.48 6.50
CA SER A 55 14.92 30.29 7.38
C SER A 55 14.85 28.86 7.96
N ALA A 56 14.13 28.70 9.08
CA ALA A 56 13.85 27.38 9.64
C ALA A 56 13.02 26.51 8.67
N GLU A 57 12.10 27.12 7.94
CA GLU A 57 11.32 26.47 6.87
C GLU A 57 12.23 25.88 5.78
N ALA A 58 13.18 26.66 5.26
CA ALA A 58 14.15 26.17 4.27
C ALA A 58 15.02 25.02 4.82
N ALA A 59 15.30 25.00 6.13
CA ALA A 59 15.99 23.88 6.78
C ALA A 59 15.12 22.61 6.84
N ILE A 60 13.82 22.73 7.10
CA ILE A 60 12.86 21.61 7.07
C ILE A 60 12.72 21.06 5.66
N GLN A 61 12.44 21.91 4.67
CA GLN A 61 12.35 21.53 3.25
C GLN A 61 13.65 20.83 2.79
N GLY A 62 14.81 21.36 3.18
CA GLY A 62 16.11 20.79 2.89
C GLY A 62 16.42 19.45 3.57
N VAL A 63 15.78 19.09 4.68
CA VAL A 63 15.90 17.75 5.30
C VAL A 63 15.03 16.72 4.57
N ILE A 64 13.80 17.07 4.23
CA ILE A 64 12.89 16.19 3.47
C ILE A 64 13.48 15.87 2.09
N LEU A 65 13.96 16.88 1.36
CA LEU A 65 14.61 16.68 0.06
C LEU A 65 15.84 15.77 0.12
N ARG A 66 16.64 15.85 1.21
CA ARG A 66 17.75 14.90 1.41
C ARG A 66 17.25 13.51 1.78
N GLY A 67 16.22 13.38 2.62
CA GLY A 67 15.70 12.08 3.03
C GLY A 67 15.12 11.30 1.85
N ASN A 68 14.39 11.99 0.97
CA ASN A 68 13.87 11.41 -0.27
C ASN A 68 15.02 10.96 -1.19
N HIS A 69 16.07 11.76 -1.33
CA HIS A 69 17.24 11.39 -2.13
C HIS A 69 18.08 10.26 -1.51
N GLU A 70 18.21 10.21 -0.18
CA GLU A 70 18.82 9.09 0.55
C GLU A 70 18.00 7.81 0.38
N GLN A 71 16.67 7.91 0.25
CA GLN A 71 15.80 6.78 -0.09
C GLN A 71 16.05 6.27 -1.52
N GLU A 72 16.08 7.17 -2.53
CA GLU A 72 16.45 6.83 -3.92
C GLU A 72 17.79 6.08 -3.99
N GLN A 73 18.82 6.65 -3.34
CA GLN A 73 20.16 6.05 -3.27
C GLN A 73 20.14 4.68 -2.59
N SER A 74 19.36 4.50 -1.51
CA SER A 74 19.34 3.24 -0.77
C SER A 74 18.71 2.08 -1.54
N ILE A 75 17.69 2.32 -2.36
CA ILE A 75 17.13 1.32 -3.27
C ILE A 75 18.16 0.96 -4.34
N ALA A 76 18.73 1.97 -5.02
CA ALA A 76 19.68 1.75 -6.12
C ALA A 76 21.00 1.08 -5.67
N SER A 77 21.48 1.36 -4.45
CA SER A 77 22.71 0.79 -3.88
C SER A 77 22.49 -0.48 -3.06
N ARG A 78 21.25 -0.75 -2.64
CA ARG A 78 20.88 -1.75 -1.62
C ARG A 78 21.52 -1.54 -0.24
N ASP A 79 21.91 -0.30 0.08
CA ASP A 79 22.33 0.11 1.43
C ASP A 79 21.47 1.25 1.97
N SER A 80 20.71 0.96 3.03
CA SER A 80 19.90 1.95 3.75
C SER A 80 20.72 2.91 4.62
N SER A 81 22.02 2.66 4.85
CA SER A 81 22.82 3.35 5.89
C SER A 81 22.79 4.88 5.82
N ALA A 82 22.74 5.46 4.61
CA ALA A 82 22.73 6.90 4.37
C ALA A 82 21.57 7.62 5.05
N MET A 83 20.37 7.03 5.07
CA MET A 83 19.13 7.62 5.62
C MET A 83 19.23 7.96 7.12
N ARG A 84 20.30 7.54 7.81
CA ARG A 84 20.61 7.91 9.20
C ARG A 84 20.98 9.39 9.37
N ASP A 85 21.34 10.14 8.33
CA ASP A 85 21.53 11.60 8.44
C ASP A 85 20.20 12.31 8.66
N THR A 86 19.23 12.06 7.78
CA THR A 86 17.94 12.76 7.78
C THR A 86 16.91 12.16 8.73
N SER A 87 17.03 10.87 9.09
CA SER A 87 16.02 10.18 9.90
C SER A 87 16.32 10.14 11.39
N THR A 88 15.28 10.09 12.22
CA THR A 88 15.38 9.59 13.60
C THR A 88 15.67 8.08 13.62
N ASP A 89 16.23 7.57 14.72
CA ASP A 89 16.63 6.16 14.83
C ASP A 89 15.44 5.17 14.73
N SER A 90 14.21 5.61 15.06
CA SER A 90 12.97 4.87 14.79
C SER A 90 12.63 4.88 13.30
N TYR A 91 12.39 6.06 12.74
CA TYR A 91 11.99 6.25 11.35
C TYR A 91 12.98 5.57 10.38
N TYR A 92 14.28 5.66 10.65
CA TYR A 92 15.33 4.94 9.93
C TYR A 92 15.10 3.42 9.87
N ARG A 93 14.75 2.76 10.99
CA ARG A 93 14.59 1.30 11.02
C ARG A 93 13.36 0.84 10.26
N ASP A 94 12.32 1.66 10.26
CA ASP A 94 11.06 1.35 9.59
C ASP A 94 11.20 1.64 8.09
N LEU A 95 11.84 2.75 7.70
CA LEU A 95 12.18 3.08 6.32
C LEU A 95 13.20 2.10 5.71
N ALA A 96 14.19 1.63 6.47
CA ALA A 96 15.11 0.59 6.00
C ALA A 96 14.42 -0.77 5.82
N ARG A 97 13.36 -1.08 6.60
CA ARG A 97 12.53 -2.28 6.39
C ARG A 97 11.68 -2.13 5.13
N ILE A 98 11.04 -0.98 4.94
CA ILE A 98 10.29 -0.63 3.73
C ILE A 98 11.17 -0.79 2.48
N ASN A 99 12.40 -0.26 2.51
CA ASN A 99 13.29 -0.35 1.36
C ASN A 99 13.79 -1.79 1.10
N GLN A 100 13.98 -2.59 2.14
CA GLN A 100 14.28 -4.03 1.98
C GLN A 100 13.09 -4.79 1.39
N ASP A 101 11.88 -4.51 1.86
CA ASP A 101 10.64 -5.10 1.33
C ASP A 101 10.43 -4.75 -0.16
N MET A 102 10.60 -3.48 -0.52
CA MET A 102 10.59 -3.02 -1.91
C MET A 102 11.61 -3.77 -2.79
N LEU A 103 12.83 -4.00 -2.28
CA LEU A 103 13.87 -4.76 -2.98
C LEU A 103 13.52 -6.25 -3.12
N ASP A 104 12.90 -6.87 -2.10
CA ASP A 104 12.48 -8.27 -2.11
C ASP A 104 11.25 -8.52 -3.01
N HIS A 105 10.40 -7.48 -3.17
CA HIS A 105 9.33 -7.37 -4.17
C HIS A 105 9.82 -6.88 -5.54
N GLY A 106 11.14 -6.81 -5.77
CA GLY A 106 11.72 -6.68 -7.10
C GLY A 106 11.79 -5.26 -7.66
N ILE A 107 11.57 -4.23 -6.86
CA ILE A 107 11.91 -2.85 -7.22
C ILE A 107 13.44 -2.71 -7.32
N THR A 108 13.92 -1.95 -8.30
CA THR A 108 15.35 -1.74 -8.57
C THR A 108 15.78 -0.28 -8.49
N GLN A 109 14.87 0.65 -8.73
CA GLN A 109 15.07 2.09 -8.58
C GLN A 109 13.74 2.76 -8.23
N ILE A 110 13.80 3.83 -7.44
CA ILE A 110 12.75 4.84 -7.33
C ILE A 110 13.33 6.21 -7.70
N SER A 111 12.49 7.16 -8.13
CA SER A 111 12.92 8.51 -8.49
C SER A 111 11.82 9.54 -8.24
N LEU A 112 12.14 10.61 -7.50
CA LEU A 112 11.24 11.72 -7.20
C LEU A 112 11.20 12.69 -8.38
N THR A 113 10.15 12.62 -9.19
CA THR A 113 10.03 13.41 -10.43
C THR A 113 9.40 14.78 -10.23
N LYS A 114 8.62 14.97 -9.17
CA LYS A 114 8.01 16.25 -8.78
C LYS A 114 7.77 16.30 -7.27
N ILE A 115 7.96 17.45 -6.66
CA ILE A 115 7.54 17.75 -5.29
C ILE A 115 6.83 19.11 -5.26
N GLU A 116 5.71 19.18 -4.55
CA GLU A 116 4.88 20.38 -4.38
C GLU A 116 4.70 20.62 -2.89
N TRP A 117 5.10 21.78 -2.39
CA TRP A 117 5.03 22.10 -0.96
C TRP A 117 3.62 22.56 -0.54
N GLY A 118 3.14 22.01 0.56
CA GLY A 118 2.02 22.56 1.33
C GLY A 118 2.53 23.36 2.53
N ASP A 119 1.69 23.50 3.55
CA ASP A 119 2.03 24.26 4.75
C ASP A 119 3.24 23.66 5.50
N VAL A 120 4.20 24.51 5.87
CA VAL A 120 5.30 24.18 6.77
C VAL A 120 5.17 25.02 8.04
N THR A 121 5.08 24.36 9.18
CA THR A 121 4.94 25.00 10.51
C THR A 121 6.07 24.55 11.42
N VAL A 122 6.77 25.51 12.04
CA VAL A 122 7.87 25.24 12.99
C VAL A 122 7.44 25.68 14.39
N ALA A 123 7.45 24.73 15.33
CA ALA A 123 7.02 24.90 16.72
C ALA A 123 8.18 24.62 17.68
N GLY A 124 9.16 25.52 17.71
CA GLY A 124 10.37 25.37 18.53
C GLY A 124 11.27 24.25 18.00
N SER A 125 11.37 23.14 18.73
CA SER A 125 12.18 21.97 18.37
C SER A 125 11.40 20.87 17.63
N THR A 126 10.16 21.13 17.23
CA THR A 126 9.36 20.27 16.34
C THR A 126 8.87 21.07 15.12
N ALA A 127 8.60 20.38 14.03
CA ALA A 127 8.01 20.98 12.84
C ALA A 127 7.11 19.98 12.11
N THR A 128 6.15 20.48 11.34
CA THR A 128 5.30 19.70 10.44
C THR A 128 5.37 20.30 9.04
N ALA A 129 5.50 19.47 8.01
CA ALA A 129 5.55 19.92 6.62
C ALA A 129 4.71 19.01 5.73
N ALA A 130 3.77 19.59 4.98
CA ALA A 130 3.01 18.88 3.96
C ALA A 130 3.73 18.93 2.60
N THR A 131 3.69 17.83 1.85
CA THR A 131 4.11 17.77 0.45
C THR A 131 3.09 17.00 -0.38
N TRP A 132 3.13 17.19 -1.70
CA TRP A 132 2.65 16.18 -2.65
C TRP A 132 3.82 15.79 -3.55
N GLU A 133 4.07 14.50 -3.68
CA GLU A 133 5.26 13.96 -4.33
C GLU A 133 4.88 13.00 -5.46
N THR A 134 5.49 13.17 -6.62
CA THR A 134 5.28 12.30 -7.79
C THR A 134 6.50 11.41 -7.97
N TRP A 135 6.34 10.15 -7.60
CA TRP A 135 7.39 9.14 -7.65
C TRP A 135 7.26 8.29 -8.91
N VAL A 136 8.40 7.92 -9.51
CA VAL A 136 8.47 6.86 -10.53
C VAL A 136 9.23 5.68 -9.94
N THR A 137 8.67 4.48 -10.07
CA THR A 137 9.25 3.22 -9.60
C THR A 137 9.65 2.37 -10.80
N GLN A 138 10.82 1.74 -10.75
CA GLN A 138 11.30 0.81 -11.77
C GLN A 138 11.49 -0.59 -11.16
N TYR A 139 11.05 -1.61 -11.90
CA TYR A 139 11.05 -3.01 -11.47
C TYR A 139 12.12 -3.83 -12.20
N SER A 140 12.46 -5.00 -11.66
CA SER A 140 13.54 -5.87 -12.14
C SER A 140 13.29 -6.56 -13.49
N ASP A 141 12.04 -6.53 -13.98
CA ASP A 141 11.65 -6.94 -15.33
C ASP A 141 11.83 -5.81 -16.38
N GLY A 142 12.12 -4.59 -15.93
CA GLY A 142 12.22 -3.38 -16.75
C GLY A 142 10.94 -2.53 -16.79
N GLY A 143 9.86 -2.94 -16.12
CA GLY A 143 8.63 -2.16 -16.00
C GLY A 143 8.80 -0.88 -15.19
N THR A 144 7.88 0.07 -15.37
CA THR A 144 7.85 1.34 -14.63
C THR A 144 6.43 1.76 -14.27
N ASP A 145 6.24 2.33 -13.08
CA ASP A 145 4.98 2.87 -12.56
C ASP A 145 5.17 4.31 -12.02
N GLN A 146 4.07 5.06 -11.86
CA GLN A 146 4.07 6.43 -11.33
C GLN A 146 2.94 6.67 -10.33
N SER A 147 3.28 7.05 -9.09
CA SER A 147 2.34 7.53 -8.08
C SER A 147 2.39 9.05 -7.93
N ARG A 148 1.32 9.65 -7.37
CA ARG A 148 1.37 10.99 -6.78
C ARG A 148 0.68 10.99 -5.43
N ASP A 149 1.50 10.96 -4.39
CA ASP A 149 1.07 10.82 -3.00
C ASP A 149 1.05 12.18 -2.31
N LYS A 150 0.37 12.26 -1.15
CA LYS A 150 0.40 13.42 -0.26
C LYS A 150 1.03 12.97 1.05
N ASN A 151 2.03 13.70 1.50
CA ASN A 151 2.83 13.37 2.67
C ASN A 151 2.70 14.48 3.70
N VAL A 152 2.76 14.13 4.98
CA VAL A 152 2.84 15.06 6.12
C VAL A 152 3.94 14.56 7.03
N TYR A 153 5.10 15.19 6.91
CA TYR A 153 6.27 14.88 7.70
C TYR A 153 6.16 15.55 9.07
N THR A 154 6.40 14.79 10.15
CA THR A 154 6.76 15.37 11.45
C THR A 154 8.28 15.31 11.60
N LEU A 155 8.90 16.44 11.94
CA LEU A 155 10.33 16.56 12.18
C LEU A 155 10.62 17.02 13.60
N VAL A 156 11.74 16.56 14.14
CA VAL A 156 12.26 16.93 15.46
C VAL A 156 13.71 17.40 15.35
N GLN A 157 14.08 18.35 16.19
CA GLN A 157 15.46 18.84 16.29
C GLN A 157 16.20 18.10 17.40
N SER A 158 17.22 17.30 17.06
CA SER A 158 18.16 16.70 18.01
C SER A 158 19.51 17.38 17.86
N ASP A 159 20.06 17.89 18.96
CA ASP A 159 21.42 18.45 19.00
C ASP A 159 21.67 19.57 17.97
N GLY A 160 20.60 20.31 17.63
CA GLY A 160 20.58 21.37 16.61
C GLY A 160 20.24 20.89 15.19
N VAL A 161 20.29 19.59 14.92
CA VAL A 161 20.01 18.98 13.60
C VAL A 161 18.54 18.56 13.50
N TRP A 162 17.86 19.00 12.44
CA TRP A 162 16.51 18.55 12.11
C TRP A 162 16.51 17.14 11.51
N LYS A 163 15.62 16.28 12.00
CA LYS A 163 15.44 14.89 11.57
C LYS A 163 13.97 14.53 11.40
N ILE A 164 13.65 13.70 10.41
CA ILE A 164 12.32 13.15 10.16
C ILE A 164 11.97 12.12 11.25
N GLN A 165 10.83 12.32 11.90
CA GLN A 165 10.29 11.47 12.96
C GLN A 165 9.16 10.56 12.45
N THR A 166 8.26 11.10 11.64
CA THR A 166 7.24 10.36 10.89
C THR A 166 7.08 10.96 9.50
N ASP A 167 6.59 10.13 8.59
CA ASP A 167 5.94 10.52 7.34
C ASP A 167 4.57 9.84 7.34
N GLU A 168 3.51 10.62 7.17
CA GLU A 168 2.12 10.18 7.18
C GLU A 168 1.47 10.54 5.86
N HIS A 169 0.66 9.64 5.27
CA HIS A 169 0.00 9.89 3.98
C HIS A 169 -1.52 10.17 4.14
N PRO A 170 -1.95 11.39 4.54
CA PRO A 170 -3.37 11.68 4.72
C PRO A 170 -4.10 11.96 3.39
N ALA A 171 -5.29 11.40 3.22
CA ALA A 171 -6.20 11.79 2.15
C ALA A 171 -6.64 13.27 2.30
N ASP A 172 -6.88 13.95 1.18
CA ASP A 172 -7.18 15.39 1.18
C ASP A 172 -8.49 15.76 1.89
N LEU A 173 -8.37 16.60 2.92
CA LEU A 173 -9.48 17.21 3.66
C LEU A 173 -9.21 18.69 3.93
N ARG A 174 -10.26 19.52 3.89
CA ARG A 174 -10.33 20.86 4.49
C ARG A 174 -11.49 20.87 5.52
N PRO A 175 -11.39 21.62 6.63
CA PRO A 175 -12.25 21.40 7.79
C PRO A 175 -13.59 22.16 7.76
N VAL A 176 -14.57 21.61 8.49
CA VAL A 176 -15.75 22.31 9.03
C VAL A 176 -16.00 21.76 10.46
N PRO A 177 -16.53 22.57 11.39
CA PRO A 177 -16.41 22.29 12.83
C PRO A 177 -17.48 21.35 13.39
N SER A 178 -17.20 20.80 14.58
CA SER A 178 -18.01 19.83 15.30
C SER A 178 -19.42 20.32 15.69
N ALA A 179 -20.37 19.39 15.67
CA ALA A 179 -21.66 19.46 16.37
C ALA A 179 -21.86 18.17 17.20
N SER A 180 -22.60 18.25 18.30
CA SER A 180 -22.68 17.18 19.31
C SER A 180 -23.64 16.02 18.95
N GLU A 181 -23.55 14.94 19.72
CA GLU A 181 -24.34 13.70 19.63
C GLU A 181 -25.87 13.89 19.57
N PRO A 182 -26.60 12.84 19.17
CA PRO A 182 -27.31 12.10 20.22
C PRO A 182 -27.09 10.58 20.18
N THR A 183 -26.95 9.98 21.36
CA THR A 183 -26.77 8.54 21.58
C THR A 183 -28.03 7.75 21.19
N LEU A 184 -27.87 6.60 20.52
CA LEU A 184 -28.94 5.64 20.23
C LEU A 184 -28.65 4.28 20.91
N PRO A 185 -29.69 3.48 21.24
CA PRO A 185 -29.53 2.32 22.12
C PRO A 185 -28.79 1.16 21.44
N GLN A 186 -27.82 0.60 22.17
CA GLN A 186 -27.06 -0.59 21.79
C GLN A 186 -27.98 -1.83 21.76
N ALA A 187 -27.99 -2.56 20.64
CA ALA A 187 -28.67 -3.84 20.52
C ALA A 187 -27.86 -4.97 21.19
N ASP A 188 -28.55 -6.02 21.67
CA ASP A 188 -27.92 -7.16 22.35
C ASP A 188 -26.91 -7.88 21.44
N VAL A 189 -25.68 -8.02 21.93
CA VAL A 189 -24.59 -8.70 21.21
C VAL A 189 -24.62 -10.21 21.54
N PRO A 190 -24.74 -11.10 20.55
CA PRO A 190 -24.64 -12.54 20.78
C PRO A 190 -23.27 -12.94 21.37
N SER A 191 -23.24 -14.05 22.11
CA SER A 191 -21.98 -14.52 22.73
C SER A 191 -20.92 -14.88 21.67
N ALA A 192 -19.71 -14.35 21.86
CA ALA A 192 -18.62 -14.52 20.90
C ALA A 192 -18.29 -16.01 20.62
N PRO A 193 -18.06 -16.40 19.35
CA PRO A 193 -17.78 -17.78 19.00
C PRO A 193 -16.41 -18.24 19.51
N LEU A 194 -16.28 -19.55 19.78
CA LEU A 194 -15.04 -20.15 20.29
C LEU A 194 -13.93 -20.06 19.24
N SER A 195 -12.78 -19.50 19.63
CA SER A 195 -11.57 -19.45 18.78
C SER A 195 -10.94 -20.84 18.61
N PRO A 196 -10.48 -21.20 17.40
CA PRO A 196 -9.91 -22.51 17.09
C PRO A 196 -8.45 -22.61 17.55
N ARG A 197 -7.98 -23.83 17.86
CA ARG A 197 -6.59 -24.09 18.24
C ARG A 197 -5.72 -24.45 17.01
N GLY A 198 -5.53 -23.49 16.12
CA GLY A 198 -4.48 -23.55 15.08
C GLY A 198 -3.18 -22.85 15.49
N ARG A 199 -2.20 -22.84 14.58
CA ARG A 199 -0.90 -22.17 14.77
C ARG A 199 -0.56 -21.15 13.68
N GLY A 200 -1.50 -20.81 12.79
CA GLY A 200 -1.31 -19.73 11.82
C GLY A 200 -1.32 -18.38 12.53
N GLN A 201 -0.25 -17.61 12.37
CA GLN A 201 -0.16 -16.21 12.75
C GLN A 201 0.35 -15.42 11.56
N SER A 202 -0.31 -14.32 11.23
CA SER A 202 0.12 -13.38 10.19
C SER A 202 0.14 -11.96 10.75
N ALA A 203 0.87 -11.05 10.08
CA ALA A 203 0.85 -9.62 10.40
C ALA A 203 -0.36 -8.91 9.75
N ASN A 204 -0.84 -9.42 8.61
CA ASN A 204 -1.87 -8.82 7.77
C ASN A 204 -3.12 -9.69 7.57
N TRP A 205 -3.06 -11.02 7.70
CA TRP A 205 -4.18 -11.93 7.40
C TRP A 205 -4.86 -12.53 8.65
N SER A 206 -6.19 -12.65 8.63
CA SER A 206 -6.99 -13.49 9.54
C SER A 206 -8.03 -14.27 8.76
N GLY A 207 -8.18 -15.57 9.01
CA GLY A 207 -9.12 -16.40 8.26
C GLY A 207 -8.72 -17.87 8.25
N TYR A 208 -8.86 -18.53 7.09
CA TYR A 208 -8.48 -19.93 6.89
C TYR A 208 -7.69 -20.11 5.59
N ALA A 209 -6.63 -20.92 5.64
CA ALA A 209 -5.90 -21.37 4.45
C ALA A 209 -5.77 -22.89 4.43
N ALA A 210 -6.08 -23.51 3.30
CA ALA A 210 -5.89 -24.93 3.02
C ALA A 210 -4.59 -25.16 2.26
N THR A 211 -3.85 -26.22 2.59
CA THR A 211 -2.59 -26.58 1.90
C THR A 211 -2.52 -28.10 1.68
N GLY A 212 -1.46 -28.59 1.03
CA GLY A 212 -1.19 -30.03 0.94
C GLY A 212 -2.14 -30.76 -0.01
N GLY A 213 -2.18 -30.29 -1.25
CA GLY A 213 -2.90 -30.82 -2.41
C GLY A 213 -2.86 -29.80 -3.54
N THR A 214 -3.58 -30.07 -4.62
CA THR A 214 -3.68 -29.18 -5.80
C THR A 214 -5.00 -28.43 -5.75
N PHE A 215 -4.98 -27.11 -5.71
CA PHE A 215 -6.19 -26.29 -5.63
C PHE A 215 -6.48 -25.62 -6.98
N THR A 216 -7.65 -25.93 -7.56
CA THR A 216 -8.05 -25.45 -8.90
C THR A 216 -9.34 -24.63 -8.89
N SER A 217 -9.94 -24.43 -7.72
CA SER A 217 -11.05 -23.50 -7.50
C SER A 217 -11.14 -23.13 -6.03
N VAL A 218 -11.54 -21.89 -5.74
CA VAL A 218 -11.97 -21.42 -4.42
C VAL A 218 -13.24 -20.57 -4.57
N ALA A 219 -14.15 -20.65 -3.62
CA ALA A 219 -15.34 -19.82 -3.56
C ALA A 219 -15.73 -19.48 -2.12
N GLY A 220 -16.39 -18.33 -1.92
CA GLY A 220 -16.96 -17.92 -0.65
C GLY A 220 -17.98 -16.78 -0.79
N THR A 221 -18.88 -16.66 0.19
CA THR A 221 -19.87 -15.59 0.31
C THR A 221 -19.68 -14.86 1.64
N TRP A 222 -19.57 -13.54 1.62
CA TRP A 222 -19.57 -12.71 2.85
C TRP A 222 -20.59 -11.58 2.76
N THR A 223 -20.74 -10.85 3.87
CA THR A 223 -21.44 -9.56 3.92
C THR A 223 -20.40 -8.46 4.00
N VAL A 224 -20.49 -7.47 3.12
CA VAL A 224 -19.63 -6.28 3.11
C VAL A 224 -19.76 -5.55 4.47
N PRO A 225 -18.66 -5.32 5.20
CA PRO A 225 -18.70 -4.74 6.55
C PRO A 225 -19.41 -3.38 6.58
N GLN A 226 -20.11 -3.06 7.67
CA GLN A 226 -20.61 -1.71 7.92
C GLN A 226 -19.75 -1.02 8.96
N ILE A 227 -18.78 -0.23 8.48
CA ILE A 227 -17.91 0.56 9.35
C ILE A 227 -18.70 1.70 10.02
N ALA A 228 -18.41 1.98 11.29
CA ALA A 228 -19.05 3.07 12.04
C ALA A 228 -18.69 4.46 11.47
N ALA A 229 -19.61 5.41 11.55
CA ALA A 229 -19.44 6.74 10.95
C ALA A 229 -18.35 7.59 11.64
N ASP A 230 -18.04 7.28 12.89
CA ASP A 230 -17.01 7.88 13.74
C ASP A 230 -15.69 7.06 13.78
N ALA A 231 -15.58 6.00 12.97
CA ALA A 231 -14.38 5.17 12.92
C ALA A 231 -13.12 5.97 12.52
N PRO A 232 -11.94 5.61 13.06
CA PRO A 232 -10.67 6.18 12.62
C PRO A 232 -10.36 5.81 11.17
N ILE A 233 -9.43 6.55 10.55
CA ILE A 233 -8.89 6.18 9.23
C ILE A 233 -8.30 4.77 9.30
N GLY A 234 -8.69 3.94 8.33
CA GLY A 234 -8.21 2.58 8.19
C GLY A 234 -8.76 1.88 6.95
N SER A 235 -8.25 0.68 6.69
CA SER A 235 -8.71 -0.22 5.64
C SER A 235 -8.82 -1.65 6.16
N ASP A 236 -9.71 -2.40 5.51
CA ASP A 236 -10.03 -3.81 5.70
C ASP A 236 -10.43 -4.39 4.33
N ALA A 237 -10.33 -5.72 4.17
CA ALA A 237 -10.61 -6.37 2.89
C ALA A 237 -10.92 -7.86 3.08
N ALA A 238 -12.12 -8.25 2.66
CA ALA A 238 -12.57 -9.64 2.62
C ALA A 238 -12.37 -10.23 1.22
N TRP A 239 -11.67 -11.37 1.12
CA TRP A 239 -11.33 -11.98 -0.16
C TRP A 239 -11.19 -13.52 -0.13
N VAL A 240 -11.12 -14.11 -1.33
CA VAL A 240 -10.74 -15.52 -1.56
C VAL A 240 -9.60 -15.62 -2.57
N GLY A 241 -8.73 -16.62 -2.41
CA GLY A 241 -7.49 -16.74 -3.18
C GLY A 241 -7.02 -18.17 -3.45
N ILE A 242 -6.08 -18.29 -4.39
CA ILE A 242 -5.30 -19.49 -4.68
C ILE A 242 -3.81 -19.11 -4.69
N GLY A 243 -3.03 -19.70 -3.78
CA GLY A 243 -1.58 -19.50 -3.64
C GLY A 243 -1.21 -18.65 -2.42
N GLY A 244 -0.03 -18.02 -2.44
CA GLY A 244 0.39 -17.04 -1.45
C GLY A 244 0.86 -17.61 -0.10
N GLU A 245 0.06 -18.47 0.55
CA GLU A 245 0.32 -19.01 1.90
C GLU A 245 1.69 -19.70 2.04
N ARG A 246 2.27 -20.24 0.94
CA ARG A 246 3.65 -20.80 0.91
C ARG A 246 4.44 -20.51 -0.36
N SER A 247 3.99 -19.58 -1.18
CA SER A 247 4.58 -19.29 -2.50
C SER A 247 4.68 -17.78 -2.73
N ARG A 248 4.93 -17.35 -3.98
CA ARG A 248 4.99 -15.93 -4.37
C ARG A 248 3.96 -15.55 -5.43
N ASP A 249 3.28 -16.55 -5.98
CA ASP A 249 2.07 -16.39 -6.77
C ASP A 249 0.86 -16.34 -5.83
N LEU A 250 -0.10 -15.46 -6.14
CA LEU A 250 -1.41 -15.39 -5.52
C LEU A 250 -2.37 -14.74 -6.52
N ILE A 251 -3.41 -15.49 -6.92
CA ILE A 251 -4.57 -14.93 -7.62
C ILE A 251 -5.69 -14.79 -6.59
N GLN A 252 -6.18 -13.57 -6.39
CA GLN A 252 -7.16 -13.25 -5.35
C GLN A 252 -8.18 -12.20 -5.80
N ALA A 253 -9.35 -12.22 -5.16
CA ALA A 253 -10.49 -11.39 -5.52
C ALA A 253 -11.40 -11.15 -4.32
N GLY A 254 -11.85 -9.91 -4.13
CA GLY A 254 -12.59 -9.52 -2.93
C GLY A 254 -13.30 -8.18 -2.96
N THR A 255 -13.72 -7.74 -1.77
CA THR A 255 -14.13 -6.36 -1.46
C THR A 255 -13.08 -5.70 -0.60
N GLN A 256 -13.00 -4.38 -0.65
CA GLN A 256 -12.14 -3.58 0.21
C GLN A 256 -12.90 -2.34 0.65
N GLU A 257 -12.70 -2.07 1.93
CA GLU A 257 -13.29 -1.02 2.71
C GLU A 257 -12.19 0.00 3.05
N SER A 258 -12.49 1.29 3.07
CA SER A 258 -11.50 2.33 3.36
C SER A 258 -12.13 3.58 3.97
N VAL A 259 -11.85 3.84 5.24
CA VAL A 259 -12.28 5.06 5.94
C VAL A 259 -11.41 6.24 5.47
N ILE A 260 -11.91 6.98 4.48
CA ILE A 260 -11.24 8.13 3.86
C ILE A 260 -11.62 9.46 4.53
N GLY A 261 -12.01 9.41 5.80
CA GLY A 261 -12.37 10.54 6.65
C GLY A 261 -13.67 10.32 7.45
N PRO A 262 -14.00 11.20 8.41
CA PRO A 262 -15.20 11.06 9.24
C PRO A 262 -16.48 10.95 8.39
N GLY A 263 -17.30 9.93 8.67
CA GLY A 263 -18.52 9.60 7.92
C GLY A 263 -18.31 9.21 6.45
N ARG A 264 -17.07 9.03 5.98
CA ARG A 264 -16.73 8.79 4.57
C ARG A 264 -15.94 7.50 4.41
N VAL A 265 -16.65 6.43 4.06
CA VAL A 265 -16.06 5.12 3.79
C VAL A 265 -16.23 4.81 2.30
N ARG A 266 -15.13 4.47 1.62
CA ARG A 266 -15.13 3.94 0.25
C ARG A 266 -15.25 2.42 0.32
N TYR A 267 -16.06 1.87 -0.57
CA TYR A 267 -16.24 0.43 -0.78
C TYR A 267 -15.91 0.13 -2.25
N ASN A 268 -15.09 -0.88 -2.51
CA ASN A 268 -14.77 -1.29 -3.89
C ASN A 268 -14.51 -2.80 -3.99
N ALA A 269 -15.10 -3.45 -5.01
CA ALA A 269 -14.69 -4.79 -5.42
C ALA A 269 -13.38 -4.72 -6.22
N TRP A 270 -12.51 -5.72 -6.11
CA TRP A 270 -11.16 -5.70 -6.69
C TRP A 270 -10.63 -7.11 -7.01
N ILE A 271 -9.68 -7.18 -7.96
CA ILE A 271 -8.91 -8.40 -8.29
C ILE A 271 -7.40 -8.13 -8.23
N GLU A 272 -6.61 -9.13 -7.87
CA GLU A 272 -5.15 -9.07 -7.83
C GLU A 272 -4.52 -10.39 -8.30
N MET A 273 -3.31 -10.30 -8.85
CA MET A 273 -2.57 -11.39 -9.47
C MET A 273 -1.07 -11.15 -9.26
N LEU A 274 -0.56 -11.47 -8.06
CA LEU A 274 0.81 -11.05 -7.67
C LEU A 274 1.86 -11.49 -8.71
N PRO A 275 2.82 -10.61 -9.09
CA PRO A 275 3.15 -9.33 -8.45
C PRO A 275 2.37 -8.10 -8.95
N ASP A 276 1.36 -8.24 -9.83
CA ASP A 276 0.51 -7.09 -10.22
C ASP A 276 -0.34 -6.62 -9.02
N TYR A 277 -0.34 -5.31 -8.73
CA TYR A 277 -1.18 -4.70 -7.69
C TYR A 277 -2.70 -4.86 -7.94
N ALA A 278 -3.47 -4.85 -6.85
CA ALA A 278 -4.93 -4.91 -6.84
C ALA A 278 -5.59 -3.82 -7.70
N ARG A 279 -6.56 -4.23 -8.51
CA ARG A 279 -7.28 -3.38 -9.48
C ARG A 279 -8.77 -3.37 -9.16
N PRO A 280 -9.37 -2.20 -8.85
CA PRO A 280 -10.82 -2.08 -8.69
C PRO A 280 -11.58 -2.51 -9.95
N VAL A 281 -12.69 -3.22 -9.77
CA VAL A 281 -13.54 -3.72 -10.86
C VAL A 281 -14.90 -3.01 -10.87
N PRO A 282 -15.61 -2.93 -12.01
CA PRO A 282 -16.89 -2.23 -12.12
C PRO A 282 -18.08 -3.01 -11.52
N LEU A 283 -17.94 -3.51 -10.29
CA LEU A 283 -19.02 -4.07 -9.47
C LEU A 283 -19.27 -3.14 -8.29
N ALA A 284 -20.49 -2.58 -8.22
CA ALA A 284 -20.91 -1.76 -7.09
C ALA A 284 -21.14 -2.64 -5.85
N VAL A 285 -20.59 -2.21 -4.72
CA VAL A 285 -20.71 -2.85 -3.41
C VAL A 285 -20.93 -1.77 -2.35
N HIS A 286 -21.78 -2.06 -1.36
CA HIS A 286 -22.18 -1.16 -0.29
C HIS A 286 -22.19 -1.92 1.04
N PRO A 287 -22.05 -1.25 2.20
CA PRO A 287 -22.11 -1.91 3.50
C PRO A 287 -23.44 -2.64 3.67
N GLY A 288 -23.37 -3.91 4.09
CA GLY A 288 -24.52 -4.80 4.20
C GLY A 288 -24.89 -5.56 2.90
N ASP A 289 -24.25 -5.29 1.76
CA ASP A 289 -24.41 -6.13 0.57
C ASP A 289 -23.83 -7.53 0.84
N SER A 290 -24.53 -8.59 0.42
CA SER A 290 -23.95 -9.93 0.35
C SER A 290 -23.22 -10.09 -0.97
N VAL A 291 -21.95 -10.49 -0.91
CA VAL A 291 -21.10 -10.72 -2.09
C VAL A 291 -20.59 -12.15 -2.09
N THR A 292 -20.76 -12.84 -3.21
CA THR A 292 -20.13 -14.14 -3.50
C THR A 292 -19.01 -13.92 -4.50
N VAL A 293 -17.86 -14.55 -4.27
CA VAL A 293 -16.72 -14.56 -5.20
C VAL A 293 -16.26 -16.00 -5.42
N SER A 294 -15.88 -16.34 -6.65
CA SER A 294 -15.11 -17.55 -6.98
C SER A 294 -13.95 -17.25 -7.92
N ILE A 295 -12.93 -18.09 -7.84
CA ILE A 295 -11.77 -18.11 -8.74
C ILE A 295 -11.61 -19.55 -9.20
N ASP A 296 -11.81 -19.80 -10.49
CA ASP A 296 -11.97 -21.14 -11.07
C ASP A 296 -10.99 -21.37 -12.23
N GLN A 297 -10.18 -22.43 -12.17
CA GLN A 297 -9.26 -22.77 -13.25
C GLN A 297 -10.04 -23.38 -14.44
N LEU A 298 -10.01 -22.70 -15.58
CA LEU A 298 -10.59 -23.18 -16.84
C LEU A 298 -9.64 -24.11 -17.59
N ALA A 299 -8.33 -23.81 -17.51
CA ALA A 299 -7.23 -24.60 -18.04
C ALA A 299 -5.92 -24.19 -17.33
N ALA A 300 -4.82 -24.92 -17.55
CA ALA A 300 -3.50 -24.45 -17.11
C ALA A 300 -3.23 -23.01 -17.62
N GLY A 301 -2.72 -22.15 -16.75
CA GLY A 301 -2.50 -20.72 -17.02
C GLY A 301 -3.77 -19.86 -17.17
N SER A 302 -4.99 -20.41 -17.06
CA SER A 302 -6.23 -19.73 -17.46
C SER A 302 -7.34 -19.85 -16.42
N TRP A 303 -7.78 -18.70 -15.88
CA TRP A 303 -8.69 -18.62 -14.74
C TRP A 303 -9.90 -17.73 -15.04
N LEU A 304 -11.06 -18.11 -14.53
CA LEU A 304 -12.23 -17.25 -14.38
C LEU A 304 -12.25 -16.69 -12.96
N ILE A 305 -12.27 -15.37 -12.82
CA ILE A 305 -12.70 -14.71 -11.58
C ILE A 305 -14.17 -14.30 -11.79
N ALA A 306 -15.05 -14.74 -10.90
CA ALA A 306 -16.46 -14.40 -10.92
C ALA A 306 -16.87 -13.75 -9.58
N MET A 307 -17.63 -12.67 -9.65
CA MET A 307 -18.15 -11.94 -8.49
C MET A 307 -19.64 -11.67 -8.67
N LYS A 308 -20.41 -11.86 -7.60
CA LYS A 308 -21.85 -11.59 -7.55
C LYS A 308 -22.19 -10.79 -6.31
N ASN A 309 -22.66 -9.56 -6.50
CA ASN A 309 -23.40 -8.87 -5.46
C ASN A 309 -24.83 -9.46 -5.44
N ASN A 310 -25.11 -10.27 -4.43
CA ASN A 310 -26.37 -10.99 -4.27
C ASN A 310 -27.52 -10.05 -3.90
N THR A 311 -27.22 -8.95 -3.20
CA THR A 311 -28.22 -7.95 -2.76
C THR A 311 -28.70 -7.08 -3.93
N THR A 312 -27.78 -6.57 -4.75
CA THR A 312 -28.13 -5.70 -5.90
C THR A 312 -28.38 -6.47 -7.19
N GLY A 313 -27.91 -7.72 -7.28
CA GLY A 313 -27.96 -8.53 -8.49
C GLY A 313 -26.84 -8.24 -9.51
N GLY A 314 -25.96 -7.27 -9.25
CA GLY A 314 -24.79 -6.99 -10.11
C GLY A 314 -23.78 -8.14 -10.12
N SER A 315 -23.09 -8.35 -11.25
CA SER A 315 -21.96 -9.29 -11.35
C SER A 315 -20.78 -8.70 -12.12
N TYR A 316 -19.61 -9.28 -11.89
CA TYR A 316 -18.39 -9.06 -12.66
C TYR A 316 -17.75 -10.42 -12.93
N ASP A 317 -17.57 -10.74 -14.20
CA ASP A 317 -17.08 -12.04 -14.67
C ASP A 317 -15.89 -11.79 -15.61
N ARG A 318 -14.71 -12.32 -15.28
CA ARG A 318 -13.47 -12.04 -16.02
C ARG A 318 -12.56 -13.26 -16.14
N THR A 319 -12.28 -13.67 -17.37
CA THR A 319 -11.14 -14.55 -17.65
C THR A 319 -9.83 -13.77 -17.62
N VAL A 320 -8.84 -14.30 -16.92
CA VAL A 320 -7.46 -13.79 -16.80
C VAL A 320 -6.46 -14.91 -17.17
N GLN A 321 -5.22 -14.55 -17.44
CA GLN A 321 -4.12 -15.52 -17.60
C GLN A 321 -3.18 -15.38 -16.42
N TYR A 322 -2.91 -16.49 -15.72
CA TYR A 322 -2.11 -16.50 -14.51
C TYR A 322 -1.51 -17.87 -14.21
N GLU A 323 -0.19 -17.92 -14.04
CA GLU A 323 0.55 -19.13 -13.64
C GLU A 323 0.63 -19.22 -12.11
N SER A 324 -0.23 -20.04 -11.52
CA SER A 324 -0.20 -20.32 -10.07
C SER A 324 0.43 -21.69 -9.78
N SER A 325 1.08 -21.76 -8.62
CA SER A 325 1.54 -22.97 -7.93
C SER A 325 0.44 -23.98 -7.60
N LEU A 326 -0.83 -23.56 -7.58
CA LEU A 326 -1.99 -24.36 -7.12
C LEU A 326 -1.82 -24.89 -5.69
N SER A 327 -0.94 -24.28 -4.88
CA SER A 327 -0.38 -24.90 -3.67
C SER A 327 -1.27 -24.78 -2.42
N SER A 328 -2.23 -23.84 -2.46
CA SER A 328 -3.12 -23.51 -1.35
C SER A 328 -4.42 -22.85 -1.83
N ALA A 329 -5.39 -22.70 -0.91
CA ALA A 329 -6.64 -21.97 -1.13
C ALA A 329 -7.10 -21.26 0.15
N GLU A 330 -7.52 -20.00 0.02
CA GLU A 330 -7.64 -19.05 1.11
C GLU A 330 -9.04 -18.41 1.20
N TRP A 331 -9.48 -18.12 2.44
CA TRP A 331 -10.61 -17.27 2.76
C TRP A 331 -10.18 -16.33 3.89
N VAL A 332 -9.99 -15.04 3.59
CA VAL A 332 -9.22 -14.12 4.44
C VAL A 332 -9.91 -12.78 4.60
N GLU A 333 -9.78 -12.24 5.81
CA GLU A 333 -9.96 -10.85 6.18
C GLU A 333 -8.57 -10.23 6.40
N GLU A 334 -8.25 -9.16 5.68
CA GLU A 334 -6.90 -8.58 5.61
C GLU A 334 -6.83 -7.13 6.09
N ALA A 335 -5.72 -6.78 6.75
CA ALA A 335 -5.22 -5.41 6.86
C ALA A 335 -4.36 -5.11 5.60
N PRO A 336 -4.84 -4.34 4.61
CA PRO A 336 -4.14 -4.25 3.33
C PRO A 336 -2.83 -3.44 3.44
N THR A 337 -1.86 -3.72 2.58
CA THR A 337 -0.66 -2.87 2.44
C THR A 337 -0.92 -1.73 1.45
N GLY A 338 -0.51 -0.52 1.82
CA GLY A 338 -0.42 0.61 0.90
C GLY A 338 0.82 0.57 0.03
N GLY A 339 1.02 1.62 -0.77
CA GLY A 339 2.25 1.80 -1.55
C GLY A 339 3.50 1.71 -0.67
N ARG A 340 4.59 1.16 -1.23
CA ARG A 340 5.84 0.84 -0.51
C ARG A 340 5.70 -0.24 0.58
N GLY A 341 4.70 -1.13 0.49
CA GLY A 341 4.56 -2.30 1.38
C GLY A 341 4.16 -1.98 2.83
N THR A 342 3.79 -0.72 3.13
CA THR A 342 3.43 -0.32 4.50
C THR A 342 2.02 -0.81 4.84
N LEU A 343 1.87 -1.56 5.92
CA LEU A 343 0.56 -2.00 6.42
C LEU A 343 -0.33 -0.79 6.73
N LEU A 344 -1.52 -0.71 6.14
CA LEU A 344 -2.48 0.34 6.46
C LEU A 344 -3.03 0.15 7.89
N PRO A 345 -3.49 1.23 8.56
CA PRO A 345 -4.22 1.08 9.81
C PRO A 345 -5.43 0.17 9.61
N LEU A 346 -5.57 -0.88 10.41
CA LEU A 346 -6.69 -1.82 10.28
C LEU A 346 -7.98 -1.21 10.83
N SER A 347 -9.02 -1.14 10.00
CA SER A 347 -10.36 -0.67 10.38
C SER A 347 -10.93 -1.39 11.61
N ASN A 348 -11.89 -0.76 12.28
CA ASN A 348 -12.78 -1.46 13.19
C ASN A 348 -13.99 -2.04 12.43
N PHE A 349 -13.77 -3.14 11.69
CA PHE A 349 -14.78 -3.82 10.90
C PHE A 349 -15.81 -4.61 11.73
N GLY A 350 -15.61 -4.71 13.05
CA GLY A 350 -16.47 -5.49 13.95
C GLY A 350 -16.32 -7.00 13.72
N ALA A 351 -17.10 -7.56 12.79
CA ALA A 351 -16.97 -8.96 12.40
C ALA A 351 -17.47 -9.23 10.97
N VAL A 352 -16.70 -10.02 10.22
CA VAL A 352 -17.01 -10.43 8.83
C VAL A 352 -17.32 -11.92 8.81
N THR A 353 -18.45 -12.30 8.23
CA THR A 353 -18.93 -13.70 8.26
C THR A 353 -18.84 -14.32 6.87
N PHE A 354 -17.98 -15.32 6.73
CA PHE A 354 -17.80 -16.11 5.52
C PHE A 354 -18.71 -17.34 5.56
N THR A 355 -19.39 -17.61 4.45
CA THR A 355 -20.39 -18.67 4.26
C THR A 355 -20.25 -19.28 2.86
N ASN A 356 -20.86 -20.45 2.63
CA ASN A 356 -20.76 -21.20 1.37
C ASN A 356 -19.29 -21.47 0.93
N THR A 357 -18.35 -21.48 1.88
CA THR A 357 -16.93 -21.58 1.57
C THR A 357 -16.59 -22.99 1.09
N SER A 358 -15.92 -23.07 -0.05
CA SER A 358 -15.56 -24.33 -0.69
C SER A 358 -14.37 -24.15 -1.64
N ALA A 359 -13.66 -25.24 -1.90
CA ALA A 359 -12.55 -25.28 -2.85
C ALA A 359 -12.59 -26.59 -3.64
N VAL A 360 -11.98 -26.62 -4.84
CA VAL A 360 -11.68 -27.88 -5.54
C VAL A 360 -10.25 -28.27 -5.25
N LYS A 361 -10.09 -29.28 -4.39
CA LYS A 361 -8.83 -29.88 -3.99
C LYS A 361 -8.65 -31.24 -4.68
N ASP A 362 -7.55 -31.40 -5.41
CA ASP A 362 -7.19 -32.63 -6.14
C ASP A 362 -8.33 -33.16 -7.04
N GLY A 363 -9.07 -32.23 -7.68
CA GLY A 363 -10.20 -32.53 -8.55
C GLY A 363 -11.55 -32.80 -7.85
N ARG A 364 -11.63 -32.69 -6.52
CA ARG A 364 -12.86 -32.84 -5.73
C ARG A 364 -13.26 -31.53 -5.05
N LEU A 365 -14.54 -31.15 -5.18
CA LEU A 365 -15.15 -30.09 -4.37
C LEU A 365 -15.20 -30.52 -2.89
N VAL A 366 -14.68 -29.67 -2.01
CA VAL A 366 -14.54 -29.89 -0.56
C VAL A 366 -14.87 -28.62 0.22
N SER A 367 -15.35 -28.76 1.46
CA SER A 367 -15.37 -27.65 2.44
C SER A 367 -13.95 -27.34 2.94
N PRO A 368 -13.67 -26.14 3.49
CA PRO A 368 -12.43 -25.86 4.22
C PRO A 368 -12.05 -26.94 5.25
N ALA A 369 -13.03 -27.50 5.98
CA ALA A 369 -12.78 -28.57 6.95
C ALA A 369 -12.30 -29.87 6.27
N GLU A 370 -12.93 -30.27 5.16
CA GLU A 370 -12.50 -31.42 4.35
C GLU A 370 -11.14 -31.19 3.66
N ALA A 371 -10.86 -29.95 3.25
CA ALA A 371 -9.59 -29.56 2.63
C ALA A 371 -8.41 -29.62 3.61
N GLY A 372 -8.68 -29.59 4.92
CA GLY A 372 -7.67 -29.49 5.99
C GLY A 372 -7.25 -28.05 6.29
N ALA A 373 -8.12 -27.07 6.07
CA ALA A 373 -7.84 -25.66 6.27
C ALA A 373 -7.45 -25.35 7.73
N SER A 374 -6.34 -24.62 7.89
CA SER A 374 -5.85 -24.16 9.19
C SER A 374 -6.25 -22.70 9.41
N PRO A 375 -6.65 -22.32 10.64
CA PRO A 375 -6.99 -20.94 10.94
C PRO A 375 -5.72 -20.10 11.08
N ILE A 376 -5.77 -18.90 10.51
CA ILE A 376 -4.76 -17.84 10.62
C ILE A 376 -5.33 -16.76 11.53
N THR A 377 -4.58 -16.38 12.57
CA THR A 377 -4.89 -15.22 13.42
C THR A 377 -4.04 -14.04 13.00
N MET A 378 -4.65 -12.89 12.74
CA MET A 378 -3.90 -11.65 12.50
C MET A 378 -3.36 -11.16 13.84
N THR A 379 -2.07 -10.83 13.90
CA THR A 379 -1.37 -10.46 15.14
C THR A 379 -0.51 -9.22 14.94
N ASN A 380 -0.48 -8.35 15.95
CA ASN A 380 0.37 -7.17 15.93
C ASN A 380 1.83 -7.53 16.28
N GLY A 381 2.75 -6.56 16.21
CA GLY A 381 4.18 -6.76 16.49
C GLY A 381 4.56 -7.18 17.93
N ARG A 382 3.58 -7.40 18.82
CA ARG A 382 3.74 -7.98 20.17
C ARG A 382 3.18 -9.40 20.29
N GLY A 383 2.57 -9.94 19.22
CA GLY A 383 1.82 -11.19 19.23
C GLY A 383 0.40 -11.07 19.79
N GLU A 384 -0.09 -9.84 20.02
CA GLU A 384 -1.47 -9.61 20.45
C GLU A 384 -2.40 -9.75 19.22
N PRO A 385 -3.50 -10.51 19.28
CA PRO A 385 -4.36 -10.73 18.12
C PRO A 385 -5.09 -9.45 17.74
N LEU A 386 -5.07 -9.07 16.45
CA LEU A 386 -5.83 -7.96 15.88
C LEU A 386 -7.21 -8.40 15.37
N ALA A 387 -7.25 -9.56 14.72
CA ALA A 387 -8.44 -10.23 14.22
C ALA A 387 -8.30 -11.75 14.40
N VAL A 388 -9.39 -12.43 14.74
CA VAL A 388 -9.41 -13.86 15.07
C VAL A 388 -10.54 -14.56 14.32
N PRO A 389 -10.30 -15.68 13.62
CA PRO A 389 -11.36 -16.51 13.06
C PRO A 389 -12.04 -17.35 14.14
N SER A 390 -13.32 -17.64 13.98
CA SER A 390 -14.05 -18.66 14.74
C SER A 390 -13.59 -20.07 14.34
N VAL A 391 -13.99 -21.08 15.11
CA VAL A 391 -14.09 -22.45 14.56
C VAL A 391 -14.95 -22.46 13.29
N LEU A 392 -14.64 -23.36 12.36
CA LEU A 392 -15.53 -23.66 11.23
C LEU A 392 -16.85 -24.24 11.74
N VAL A 393 -17.97 -23.79 11.18
CA VAL A 393 -19.33 -24.27 11.45
C VAL A 393 -19.98 -24.75 10.14
N ASP A 394 -21.26 -25.15 10.18
CA ASP A 394 -22.08 -25.54 9.03
C ASP A 394 -21.38 -26.55 8.09
N GLY A 395 -21.07 -27.73 8.63
CA GLY A 395 -20.34 -28.79 7.90
C GLY A 395 -18.90 -28.45 7.51
N GLY A 396 -18.35 -27.34 8.00
CA GLY A 396 -17.04 -26.82 7.64
C GLY A 396 -17.08 -25.70 6.60
N THR A 397 -18.26 -25.18 6.23
CA THR A 397 -18.47 -24.24 5.10
C THR A 397 -18.76 -22.78 5.51
N ALA A 398 -18.65 -22.47 6.82
CA ALA A 398 -18.80 -21.10 7.31
C ALA A 398 -17.90 -20.83 8.52
N PHE A 399 -17.51 -19.57 8.69
CA PHE A 399 -16.81 -19.04 9.87
C PHE A 399 -16.98 -17.52 9.95
N GLN A 400 -16.61 -16.93 11.08
CA GLN A 400 -16.57 -15.48 11.26
C GLN A 400 -15.16 -15.04 11.62
N VAL A 401 -14.67 -13.95 11.05
CA VAL A 401 -13.52 -13.20 11.58
C VAL A 401 -14.02 -12.07 12.45
N THR A 402 -13.53 -11.96 13.67
CA THR A 402 -13.88 -10.89 14.61
C THR A 402 -12.68 -9.98 14.86
N ARG A 403 -12.86 -8.66 14.69
CA ARG A 403 -11.89 -7.63 15.08
C ARG A 403 -11.82 -7.57 16.61
N THR A 404 -10.62 -7.55 17.16
CA THR A 404 -10.40 -7.39 18.61
C THR A 404 -10.33 -5.92 19.00
N GLY A 405 -10.45 -5.62 20.29
CA GLY A 405 -10.12 -4.31 20.85
C GLY A 405 -8.62 -4.03 21.00
N ASN A 406 -7.72 -4.85 20.42
CA ASN A 406 -6.29 -4.57 20.42
C ASN A 406 -5.93 -3.65 19.24
N GLU A 407 -5.09 -2.66 19.51
CA GLU A 407 -4.59 -1.77 18.47
C GLU A 407 -3.47 -2.41 17.64
N PRO A 408 -3.39 -2.10 16.32
CA PRO A 408 -2.12 -2.14 15.60
C PRO A 408 -1.09 -1.31 16.38
N VAL A 409 0.20 -1.68 16.37
CA VAL A 409 1.17 -1.06 17.30
C VAL A 409 1.53 0.37 16.91
N VAL A 410 0.67 1.33 17.27
CA VAL A 410 1.03 2.75 17.39
C VAL A 410 1.92 2.89 18.62
N PHE A 411 3.20 3.19 18.39
CA PHE A 411 4.17 3.40 19.48
C PHE A 411 3.98 4.78 20.12
N SER A 412 3.11 4.89 21.12
CA SER A 412 3.02 6.08 21.96
C SER A 412 4.38 6.40 22.61
N PRO A 413 4.94 7.61 22.46
CA PRO A 413 6.27 7.93 22.96
C PRO A 413 6.28 8.07 24.50
N GLY A 414 6.93 7.13 25.19
CA GLY A 414 7.29 7.27 26.61
C GLY A 414 7.37 5.98 27.43
N SER A 415 6.53 5.00 27.13
CA SER A 415 6.33 3.82 27.99
C SER A 415 7.42 2.74 27.82
N ARG A 416 8.58 2.92 28.48
CA ARG A 416 9.63 1.89 28.58
C ARG A 416 9.14 0.69 29.43
N PRO A 417 9.05 -0.54 28.88
CA PRO A 417 8.90 -1.73 29.71
C PRO A 417 10.17 -1.91 30.56
N ARG A 418 10.01 -2.15 31.87
CA ARG A 418 11.15 -2.56 32.71
C ARG A 418 11.53 -3.99 32.34
N ARG A 419 12.80 -4.23 31.98
CA ARG A 419 13.34 -5.59 31.94
C ARG A 419 13.17 -6.25 33.30
N ARG A 420 12.73 -7.51 33.28
CA ARG A 420 13.19 -8.56 34.19
C ARG A 420 13.76 -9.67 33.33
N ASP A 421 14.63 -10.45 33.94
CA ASP A 421 15.59 -11.34 33.30
C ASP A 421 14.98 -12.68 32.83
#